data_AF-A0A3A5WVX9-F1
#
_entry.id   AF-A0A3A5WVX9-F1
#
_cell.length_a   1.000
_cell.length_b   1.000
_cell.length_c   1.000
_cell.angle_alpha   90.00
_cell.angle_beta   90.00
_cell.angle_gamma   90.00
#
_symmetry.space_group_name_H-M   'P 1'
#
loop_
_entity.id
_entity.type
_entity.pdbx_description
1 polymer ?
#
loop_
_entity_poly.entity_id
_entity_poly.type
_entity_poly.pdbx_seq_one_letter_code
_entity_poly.pdbx_strand_id
1 'polypeptide(L)'
;MVDLQTAMAAAAADRQKRLDKTADDRKKRRSGADLGIERFDPVNHVAKEKAETASMWFVLAYAVVVALLNRHMLMGWVGPGDGFLLWFLPIGMLIFLPRLHRAIMPESFVEHYKSGTWVKAGFLHTFTFLAISFLLVNPPFGDVTAASLDGAWDIAVIDADGALVLASDSDNAMGMDGEGFAWTTEDGTLHGSAWVMFTLTDNHEVSENNVEVRLSSNADPLGTVLLPVETVPSEFTNLSRSDAEHRWFLVPLGDDLVEGRWTITVDIEEQGSPWVNTRVYEWHLDVIDQRA
;
A
#
# COMPACT_ATOMS: atom_id res chain seq x y z
N MET A 1 46.53 3.78 58.37
CA MET A 1 45.99 4.96 59.07
C MET A 1 46.03 6.11 58.09
N VAL A 2 44.88 6.70 57.73
CA VAL A 2 44.84 7.87 56.84
C VAL A 2 45.16 9.11 57.67
N ASP A 3 46.09 9.94 57.19
CA ASP A 3 46.58 11.11 57.91
C ASP A 3 45.48 12.15 58.12
N LEU A 4 45.42 12.77 59.30
CA LEU A 4 44.33 13.67 59.69
C LEU A 4 44.26 14.90 58.75
N GLN A 5 45.42 15.30 58.22
CA GLN A 5 45.54 16.38 57.24
C GLN A 5 44.95 15.99 55.88
N THR A 6 45.12 14.73 55.46
CA THR A 6 44.54 14.20 54.22
C THR A 6 43.03 14.06 54.33
N ALA A 7 42.52 13.65 55.51
CA ALA A 7 41.09 13.59 55.78
C ALA A 7 40.44 14.99 55.82
N MET A 8 41.10 16.00 56.41
CA MET A 8 40.62 17.38 56.40
C MET A 8 40.65 18.01 55.01
N ALA A 9 41.68 17.74 54.20
CA ALA A 9 41.76 18.24 52.83
C ALA A 9 40.65 17.63 51.94
N ALA A 10 40.37 16.34 52.09
CA ALA A 10 39.26 15.68 51.39
C ALA A 10 37.89 16.23 51.82
N ALA A 11 37.69 16.48 53.12
CA ALA A 11 36.45 17.06 53.63
C ALA A 11 36.26 18.53 53.19
N ALA A 12 37.34 19.30 53.08
CA ALA A 12 37.29 20.67 52.57
C ALA A 12 36.94 20.71 51.08
N ALA A 13 37.53 19.82 50.26
CA ALA A 13 37.21 19.70 48.85
C ALA A 13 35.75 19.29 48.60
N ASP A 14 35.22 18.37 49.41
CA ASP A 14 33.83 17.92 49.30
C ASP A 14 32.83 19.02 49.75
N ARG A 15 33.21 19.82 50.76
CA ARG A 15 32.44 21.00 51.18
C ARG A 15 32.41 22.08 50.11
N GLN A 16 33.53 22.31 49.43
CA GLN A 16 33.62 23.25 48.30
C GLN A 16 32.73 22.79 47.14
N LYS A 17 32.74 21.50 46.80
CA LYS A 17 31.94 20.91 45.73
C LYS A 17 30.43 20.98 46.03
N ARG A 18 30.02 20.85 47.29
CA ARG A 18 28.62 21.06 47.72
C ARG A 18 28.20 22.53 47.65
N LEU A 19 29.10 23.46 47.97
CA LEU A 19 28.84 24.90 47.85
C LEU A 19 28.70 25.34 46.39
N ASP A 20 29.54 24.83 45.48
CA ASP A 20 29.41 25.08 44.04
C ASP A 20 28.10 24.54 43.46
N LYS A 21 27.69 23.32 43.87
CA LYS A 21 26.41 22.75 43.45
C LYS A 21 25.21 23.58 43.94
N THR A 22 25.31 24.15 45.13
CA THR A 22 24.28 25.05 45.70
C THR A 22 24.27 26.42 45.01
N ALA A 23 25.41 26.89 44.50
CA ALA A 23 25.53 28.11 43.72
C ALA A 23 24.93 27.94 42.30
N ASP A 24 25.13 26.78 41.66
CA ASP A 24 24.45 26.45 40.39
C ASP A 24 22.94 26.27 40.57
N ASP A 25 22.47 25.70 41.68
CA ASP A 25 21.03 25.65 42.00
C ASP A 25 20.43 27.04 42.28
N ARG A 26 21.22 28.02 42.76
CA ARG A 26 20.77 29.43 42.84
C ARG A 26 20.70 30.12 41.48
N LYS A 27 21.56 29.77 40.51
CA LYS A 27 21.43 30.25 39.13
C LYS A 27 20.15 29.72 38.47
N LYS A 28 19.70 28.52 38.85
CA LYS A 28 18.43 27.92 38.39
C LYS A 28 17.16 28.63 38.91
N ARG A 29 17.28 29.51 39.91
CA ARG A 29 16.15 30.26 40.52
C ARG A 29 16.19 31.77 40.23
N ARG A 30 16.91 32.22 39.21
CA ARG A 30 16.88 33.62 38.75
C ARG A 30 15.57 33.90 37.98
N SER A 31 14.90 34.99 38.34
CA SER A 31 13.64 35.45 37.71
C SER A 31 13.80 35.67 36.20
N GLY A 32 12.74 35.43 35.44
CA GLY A 32 12.67 35.40 33.96
C GLY A 32 13.41 36.48 33.17
N ALA A 33 13.73 37.63 33.75
CA ALA A 33 14.52 38.68 33.10
C ALA A 33 16.02 38.35 32.92
N ASP A 34 16.58 37.41 33.68
CA ASP A 34 18.02 37.06 33.66
C ASP A 34 18.27 35.66 33.06
N LEU A 35 17.25 35.08 32.42
CA LEU A 35 17.27 33.76 31.75
C LEU A 35 17.79 33.84 30.30
N GLY A 36 18.40 34.97 29.91
CA GLY A 36 18.84 35.18 28.52
C GLY A 36 17.68 35.20 27.52
N ILE A 37 16.46 35.42 28.00
CA ILE A 37 15.30 35.65 27.13
C ILE A 37 15.55 37.03 26.49
N GLU A 38 15.90 37.03 25.21
CA GLU A 38 16.02 38.28 24.44
C GLU A 38 14.75 39.12 24.67
N ARG A 39 14.92 40.42 24.94
CA ARG A 39 13.78 41.33 25.10
C ARG A 39 12.91 41.19 23.87
N PHE A 40 11.63 40.90 24.06
CA PHE A 40 10.67 40.71 22.98
C PHE A 40 10.66 41.96 22.09
N ASP A 41 11.13 41.80 20.86
CA ASP A 41 11.09 42.82 19.83
C ASP A 41 9.94 42.49 18.86
N PRO A 42 8.84 43.25 18.88
CA PRO A 42 7.66 42.96 18.08
C PRO A 42 7.95 43.07 16.58
N VAL A 43 8.86 43.95 16.14
CA VAL A 43 9.15 44.15 14.72
C VAL A 43 9.90 42.95 14.17
N ASN A 44 10.93 42.52 14.88
CA ASN A 44 11.72 41.34 14.51
C ASN A 44 10.89 40.06 14.63
N HIS A 45 10.01 39.96 15.63
CA HIS A 45 9.10 38.82 15.74
C HIS A 45 8.14 38.77 14.55
N VAL A 46 7.52 39.88 14.16
CA VAL A 46 6.61 39.91 12.99
C VAL A 46 7.37 39.60 11.69
N ALA A 47 8.57 40.12 11.51
CA ALA A 47 9.41 39.81 10.35
C ALA A 47 9.74 38.31 10.27
N LYS A 48 10.09 37.70 11.42
CA LYS A 48 10.33 36.26 11.53
C LYS A 48 9.10 35.44 11.19
N GLU A 49 7.92 35.76 11.74
CA GLU A 49 6.68 35.03 11.45
C GLU A 49 6.30 35.11 9.97
N LYS A 50 6.48 36.28 9.34
CA LYS A 50 6.27 36.45 7.89
C LYS A 50 7.25 35.58 7.09
N ALA A 51 8.52 35.55 7.47
CA ALA A 51 9.54 34.74 6.82
C ALA A 51 9.25 33.23 6.98
N GLU A 52 8.89 32.77 8.18
CA GLU A 52 8.51 31.38 8.43
C GLU A 52 7.27 31.00 7.61
N THR A 53 6.25 31.85 7.58
CA THR A 53 5.04 31.61 6.78
C THR A 53 5.36 31.49 5.28
N ALA A 54 6.14 32.42 4.74
CA ALA A 54 6.53 32.39 3.33
C ALA A 54 7.38 31.15 3.00
N SER A 55 8.27 30.75 3.91
CA SER A 55 9.06 29.52 3.79
C SER A 55 8.17 28.26 3.78
N MET A 56 7.12 28.21 4.62
CA MET A 56 6.16 27.10 4.63
C MET A 56 5.39 26.99 3.31
N TRP A 57 4.92 28.12 2.76
CA TRP A 57 4.26 28.13 1.45
C TRP A 57 5.19 27.66 0.32
N PHE A 58 6.45 28.08 0.36
CA PHE A 58 7.45 27.61 -0.58
C PHE A 58 7.63 26.09 -0.50
N VAL A 59 7.73 25.53 0.71
CA VAL A 59 7.87 24.08 0.92
C VAL A 59 6.64 23.32 0.44
N LEU A 60 5.43 23.84 0.67
CA LEU A 60 4.19 23.25 0.14
C LEU A 60 4.21 23.18 -1.39
N ALA A 61 4.51 24.31 -2.05
CA ALA A 61 4.60 24.37 -3.51
C ALA A 61 5.67 23.42 -4.04
N TYR A 62 6.84 23.36 -3.38
CA TYR A 62 7.90 22.42 -3.72
C TYR A 62 7.46 20.96 -3.61
N ALA A 63 6.80 20.58 -2.51
CA ALA A 63 6.32 19.22 -2.30
C ALA A 63 5.28 18.81 -3.35
N VAL A 64 4.39 19.72 -3.75
CA VAL A 64 3.41 19.51 -4.83
C VAL A 64 4.13 19.29 -6.17
N VAL A 65 5.13 20.12 -6.51
CA VAL A 65 5.93 19.94 -7.72
C VAL A 65 6.65 18.60 -7.71
N VAL A 66 7.26 18.22 -6.58
CA VAL A 66 7.92 16.92 -6.43
C VAL A 66 6.93 15.77 -6.57
N ALA A 67 5.72 15.86 -6.03
CA ALA A 67 4.68 14.86 -6.19
C ALA A 67 4.23 14.72 -7.66
N LEU A 68 4.05 15.84 -8.37
CA LEU A 68 3.72 15.85 -9.80
C LEU A 68 4.83 15.24 -10.64
N LEU A 69 6.09 15.57 -10.36
CA LEU A 69 7.26 14.97 -11.01
C LEU A 69 7.34 13.47 -10.72
N ASN A 70 7.04 13.06 -9.48
CA ASN A 70 6.98 11.65 -9.11
C ASN A 70 5.96 10.91 -9.96
N ARG A 71 4.74 11.45 -10.03
CA ARG A 71 3.61 10.86 -10.76
C ARG A 71 3.82 10.80 -12.28
N HIS A 72 4.28 11.89 -12.89
CA HIS A 72 4.26 12.03 -14.36
C HIS A 72 5.60 11.72 -15.02
N MET A 73 6.70 11.69 -14.26
CA MET A 73 8.03 11.40 -14.80
C MET A 73 8.61 10.13 -14.18
N LEU A 74 8.72 10.08 -12.85
CA LEU A 74 9.40 8.96 -12.18
C LEU A 74 8.64 7.65 -12.31
N MET A 75 7.33 7.63 -12.14
CA MET A 75 6.55 6.38 -12.33
C MET A 75 6.64 5.85 -13.76
N GLY A 76 6.79 6.70 -14.77
CA GLY A 76 7.03 6.24 -16.14
C GLY A 76 8.43 5.63 -16.33
N TRP A 77 9.42 6.08 -15.56
CA TRP A 77 10.80 5.60 -15.65
C TRP A 77 11.11 4.41 -14.75
N VAL A 78 10.49 4.36 -13.58
CA VAL A 78 10.62 3.31 -12.59
C VAL A 78 9.47 2.33 -12.83
N GLY A 79 9.79 1.13 -13.33
CA GLY A 79 8.77 0.10 -13.58
C GLY A 79 8.08 -0.36 -12.28
N PRO A 80 7.00 -1.13 -12.38
CA PRO A 80 6.18 -1.57 -11.23
C PRO A 80 6.98 -2.29 -10.13
N GLY A 81 8.04 -3.01 -10.51
CA GLY A 81 8.87 -3.79 -9.59
C GLY A 81 9.76 -2.98 -8.64
N ASP A 82 10.05 -1.72 -8.96
CA ASP A 82 10.99 -0.87 -8.22
C ASP A 82 10.28 0.22 -7.39
N GLY A 83 9.08 -0.09 -6.88
CA GLY A 83 8.21 0.85 -6.18
C GLY A 83 8.87 1.58 -5.00
N PHE A 84 9.91 1.01 -4.38
CA PHE A 84 10.69 1.68 -3.33
C PHE A 84 11.26 3.03 -3.79
N LEU A 85 11.79 3.13 -5.02
CA LEU A 85 12.40 4.37 -5.50
C LEU A 85 11.40 5.52 -5.57
N LEU A 86 10.13 5.22 -5.86
CA LEU A 86 9.03 6.20 -5.94
C LEU A 86 8.68 6.82 -4.59
N TRP A 87 9.07 6.20 -3.48
CA TRP A 87 8.87 6.75 -2.14
C TRP A 87 10.11 7.46 -1.62
N PHE A 88 11.28 6.86 -1.79
CA PHE A 88 12.52 7.38 -1.19
C PHE A 88 13.12 8.55 -1.95
N LEU A 89 13.02 8.59 -3.28
CA LEU A 89 13.58 9.67 -4.06
C LEU A 89 12.89 11.01 -3.76
N PRO A 90 11.54 11.10 -3.73
CA PRO A 90 10.86 12.33 -3.30
C PRO A 90 11.15 12.78 -1.88
N ILE A 91 11.37 11.84 -0.95
CA ILE A 91 11.80 12.16 0.42
C ILE A 91 13.26 12.67 0.41
N GLY A 92 14.14 12.04 -0.38
CA GLY A 92 15.54 12.46 -0.56
C GLY A 92 15.68 13.87 -1.15
N MET A 93 14.68 14.34 -1.91
CA MET A 93 14.63 15.71 -2.43
C MET A 93 14.63 16.79 -1.33
N LEU A 94 14.44 16.43 -0.06
CA LEU A 94 14.60 17.32 1.09
C LEU A 94 15.99 17.97 1.18
N ILE A 95 17.03 17.28 0.70
CA ILE A 95 18.42 17.76 0.76
C ILE A 95 18.60 19.04 -0.08
N PHE A 96 17.77 19.25 -1.10
CA PHE A 96 17.82 20.44 -1.95
C PHE A 96 17.10 21.66 -1.38
N LEU A 97 16.21 21.49 -0.39
CA LEU A 97 15.43 22.59 0.18
C LEU A 97 16.29 23.77 0.65
N PRO A 98 17.39 23.59 1.42
CA PRO A 98 18.21 24.73 1.85
C PRO A 98 18.83 25.51 0.69
N ARG A 99 19.19 24.82 -0.40
CA ARG A 99 19.78 25.47 -1.58
C ARG A 99 18.71 26.21 -2.39
N LEU A 100 17.57 25.59 -2.61
CA LEU A 100 16.45 26.20 -3.33
C LEU A 100 15.85 27.38 -2.57
N HIS A 101 15.69 27.26 -1.25
CA HIS A 101 15.20 28.36 -0.41
C HIS A 101 16.10 29.59 -0.52
N ARG A 102 17.43 29.42 -0.51
CA ARG A 102 18.38 30.53 -0.71
C ARG A 102 18.34 31.13 -2.12
N ALA A 103 18.00 30.33 -3.12
CA ALA A 103 17.96 30.78 -4.51
C ALA A 103 16.67 31.58 -4.83
N ILE A 104 15.56 31.24 -4.17
CA ILE A 104 14.23 31.77 -4.50
C ILE A 104 13.79 32.87 -3.53
N MET A 105 14.13 32.75 -2.25
CA MET A 105 13.64 33.65 -1.21
C MET A 105 14.50 34.92 -1.10
N PRO A 106 13.88 36.08 -0.79
CA PRO A 106 14.62 37.31 -0.49
C PRO A 106 15.61 37.13 0.66
N GLU A 107 16.71 37.88 0.65
CA GLU A 107 17.78 37.81 1.66
C GLU A 107 17.23 37.97 3.10
N SER A 108 16.26 38.87 3.29
CA SER A 108 15.60 39.10 4.59
C SER A 108 14.90 37.86 5.16
N PHE A 109 14.44 36.93 4.30
CA PHE A 109 13.81 35.69 4.74
C PHE A 109 14.83 34.55 4.91
N VAL A 110 15.93 34.59 4.17
CA VAL A 110 17.00 33.60 4.26
C VAL A 110 17.70 33.67 5.62
N GLU A 111 17.89 34.86 6.19
CA GLU A 111 18.48 35.05 7.53
C GLU A 111 17.72 34.32 8.64
N HIS A 112 16.40 34.17 8.47
CA HIS A 112 15.53 33.51 9.42
C HIS A 112 15.46 31.99 9.21
N TYR A 113 16.01 31.47 8.10
CA TYR A 113 16.02 30.03 7.79
C TYR A 113 17.18 29.32 8.51
N LYS A 114 16.86 28.69 9.65
CA LYS A 114 17.82 27.96 10.49
C LYS A 114 17.61 26.45 10.42
N SER A 115 18.47 25.69 11.08
CA SER A 115 18.35 24.22 11.16
C SER A 115 16.99 23.74 11.68
N GLY A 116 16.43 24.43 12.69
CA GLY A 116 15.08 24.13 13.19
C GLY A 116 13.98 24.33 12.14
N THR A 117 14.09 25.36 11.30
CA THR A 117 13.17 25.62 10.19
C THR A 117 13.27 24.52 9.13
N TRP A 118 14.49 24.04 8.85
CA TRP A 118 14.69 22.92 7.93
C TRP A 118 14.04 21.62 8.44
N VAL A 119 14.09 21.33 9.74
CA VAL A 119 13.40 20.15 10.29
C VAL A 119 11.88 20.28 10.14
N LYS A 120 11.31 21.45 10.44
CA LYS A 120 9.87 21.71 10.22
C LYS A 120 9.49 21.56 8.74
N ALA A 121 10.29 22.13 7.83
CA ALA A 121 10.15 21.97 6.39
C ALA A 121 10.25 20.49 5.97
N GLY A 122 11.11 19.73 6.64
CA GLY A 122 11.20 18.27 6.61
C GLY A 122 9.85 17.58 6.71
N PHE A 123 9.22 17.74 7.88
CA PHE A 123 7.91 17.16 8.13
C PHE A 123 6.86 17.66 7.16
N LEU A 124 6.82 18.98 6.91
CA LEU A 124 5.84 19.58 6.03
C LEU A 124 5.94 19.03 4.59
N HIS A 125 7.16 18.92 4.05
CA HIS A 125 7.42 18.32 2.74
C HIS A 125 6.93 16.88 2.71
N THR A 126 7.36 16.05 3.66
CA THR A 126 7.02 14.62 3.66
C THR A 126 5.51 14.39 3.73
N PHE A 127 4.80 15.06 4.64
CA PHE A 127 3.35 14.88 4.76
C PHE A 127 2.58 15.43 3.56
N THR A 128 3.02 16.56 3.00
CA THR A 128 2.39 17.14 1.81
C THR A 128 2.62 16.25 0.61
N PHE A 129 3.85 15.78 0.40
CA PHE A 129 4.19 14.83 -0.66
C PHE A 129 3.35 13.55 -0.56
N LEU A 130 3.24 12.96 0.64
CA LEU A 130 2.43 11.75 0.85
C LEU A 130 0.95 12.01 0.54
N ALA A 131 0.39 13.10 1.07
CA ALA A 131 -1.01 13.45 0.85
C ALA A 131 -1.34 13.66 -0.63
N ILE A 132 -0.50 14.43 -1.34
CA ILE A 132 -0.69 14.67 -2.77
C ILE A 132 -0.43 13.40 -3.58
N SER A 133 0.54 12.56 -3.19
CA SER A 133 0.80 11.29 -3.88
C SER A 133 -0.38 10.33 -3.76
N PHE A 134 -0.98 10.18 -2.58
CA PHE A 134 -2.19 9.36 -2.43
C PHE A 134 -3.35 9.87 -3.27
N LEU A 135 -3.51 11.18 -3.40
CA LEU A 135 -4.50 11.76 -4.29
C LEU A 135 -4.20 11.45 -5.77
N LEU A 136 -2.94 11.54 -6.18
CA LEU A 136 -2.54 11.35 -7.59
C LEU A 136 -2.45 9.88 -8.04
N VAL A 137 -2.40 8.95 -7.09
CA VAL A 137 -2.28 7.52 -7.34
C VAL A 137 -3.65 6.84 -7.49
N ASN A 138 -4.69 7.43 -6.88
CA ASN A 138 -6.04 6.89 -6.93
C ASN A 138 -6.90 7.59 -8.01
N PRO A 139 -8.00 6.94 -8.44
CA PRO A 139 -8.95 7.57 -9.35
C PRO A 139 -9.51 8.87 -8.78
N PRO A 140 -9.78 9.90 -9.62
CA PRO A 140 -9.66 9.94 -11.08
C PRO A 140 -8.25 10.32 -11.61
N PHE A 141 -7.25 10.48 -10.74
CA PHE A 141 -5.94 11.03 -11.14
C PHE A 141 -4.89 9.96 -11.47
N GLY A 142 -5.09 8.74 -11.00
CA GLY A 142 -4.27 7.60 -11.34
C GLY A 142 -5.04 6.31 -11.14
N ASP A 143 -4.51 5.26 -11.72
CA ASP A 143 -4.92 3.90 -11.42
C ASP A 143 -3.65 3.05 -11.48
N VAL A 144 -3.19 2.58 -10.32
CA VAL A 144 -1.95 1.82 -10.21
C VAL A 144 -2.19 0.42 -9.66
N THR A 145 -3.45 0.08 -9.39
CA THR A 145 -3.80 -1.15 -8.69
C THR A 145 -4.62 -2.00 -9.62
N ALA A 146 -4.10 -3.16 -10.02
CA ALA A 146 -4.88 -4.13 -10.77
C ALA A 146 -6.17 -4.47 -10.02
N ALA A 147 -7.24 -4.74 -10.76
CA ALA A 147 -8.43 -5.38 -10.23
C ALA A 147 -8.10 -6.61 -9.37
N SER A 148 -8.97 -6.85 -8.40
CA SER A 148 -8.81 -7.87 -7.36
C SER A 148 -10.05 -8.73 -7.24
N LEU A 149 -9.91 -9.95 -6.74
CA LEU A 149 -11.08 -10.75 -6.37
C LEU A 149 -11.89 -10.03 -5.28
N ASP A 150 -13.20 -9.94 -5.51
CA ASP A 150 -14.16 -9.53 -4.50
C ASP A 150 -14.83 -10.77 -3.89
N GLY A 151 -14.51 -11.05 -2.64
CA GLY A 151 -15.01 -12.23 -1.94
C GLY A 151 -14.34 -13.54 -2.39
N ALA A 152 -15.06 -14.64 -2.18
CA ALA A 152 -14.60 -15.98 -2.52
C ALA A 152 -15.04 -16.36 -3.94
N TRP A 153 -14.20 -17.13 -4.62
CA TRP A 153 -14.56 -17.84 -5.84
C TRP A 153 -15.11 -19.23 -5.48
N ASP A 154 -15.87 -19.84 -6.38
CA ASP A 154 -16.50 -21.15 -6.16
C ASP A 154 -16.59 -21.94 -7.46
N ILE A 155 -16.85 -23.24 -7.35
CA ILE A 155 -17.09 -24.15 -8.47
C ILE A 155 -18.55 -24.56 -8.44
N ALA A 156 -19.27 -24.23 -9.50
CA ALA A 156 -20.65 -24.62 -9.74
C ALA A 156 -20.68 -25.84 -10.64
N VAL A 157 -21.43 -26.87 -10.26
CA VAL A 157 -21.72 -28.03 -11.10
C VAL A 157 -23.22 -28.10 -11.31
N ILE A 158 -23.62 -28.20 -12.57
CA ILE A 158 -25.01 -28.51 -12.94
C ILE A 158 -25.07 -30.00 -13.19
N ASP A 159 -25.77 -30.74 -12.32
CA ASP A 159 -25.92 -32.18 -12.46
C ASP A 159 -26.82 -32.57 -13.64
N ALA A 160 -26.91 -33.87 -13.90
CA ALA A 160 -27.75 -34.41 -14.98
C ALA A 160 -29.25 -34.13 -14.81
N ASP A 161 -29.71 -33.83 -13.59
CA ASP A 161 -31.09 -33.48 -13.25
C ASP A 161 -31.34 -31.96 -13.35
N GLY A 162 -30.31 -31.17 -13.67
CA GLY A 162 -30.35 -29.72 -13.81
C GLY A 162 -30.28 -28.96 -12.49
N ALA A 163 -29.89 -29.62 -11.39
CA ALA A 163 -29.69 -28.98 -10.10
C ALA A 163 -28.29 -28.33 -10.04
N LEU A 164 -28.26 -27.09 -9.54
CA LEU A 164 -27.02 -26.37 -9.28
C LEU A 164 -26.47 -26.79 -7.91
N VAL A 165 -25.23 -27.28 -7.89
CA VAL A 165 -24.47 -27.60 -6.68
C VAL A 165 -23.22 -26.75 -6.66
N LEU A 166 -23.00 -26.02 -5.56
CA LEU A 166 -21.78 -25.26 -5.32
C LEU A 166 -20.80 -26.09 -4.50
N ALA A 167 -19.51 -26.02 -4.80
CA ALA A 167 -18.49 -26.75 -4.04
C ALA A 167 -18.48 -26.31 -2.57
N SER A 168 -18.71 -25.04 -2.29
CA SER A 168 -18.78 -24.53 -0.91
C SER A 168 -19.98 -25.04 -0.09
N ASP A 169 -21.05 -25.52 -0.73
CA ASP A 169 -22.29 -25.99 -0.10
C ASP A 169 -22.50 -27.52 -0.29
N SER A 170 -21.53 -28.19 -0.91
CA SER A 170 -21.58 -29.63 -1.21
C SER A 170 -20.91 -30.44 -0.11
N ASP A 171 -21.60 -31.46 0.42
CA ASP A 171 -21.00 -32.44 1.34
C ASP A 171 -19.87 -33.26 0.71
N ASN A 172 -19.81 -33.31 -0.63
CA ASN A 172 -18.82 -34.07 -1.40
C ASN A 172 -17.60 -33.23 -1.79
N ALA A 173 -17.59 -31.93 -1.49
CA ALA A 173 -16.49 -31.04 -1.80
C ALA A 173 -15.88 -30.46 -0.52
N MET A 174 -14.55 -30.40 -0.48
CA MET A 174 -13.78 -29.89 0.65
C MET A 174 -12.92 -28.71 0.17
N GLY A 175 -13.04 -27.56 0.83
CA GLY A 175 -12.21 -26.40 0.53
C GLY A 175 -10.75 -26.59 0.95
N MET A 176 -9.82 -26.09 0.14
CA MET A 176 -8.37 -26.19 0.34
C MET A 176 -7.77 -24.83 0.74
N ASP A 177 -8.29 -24.23 1.82
CA ASP A 177 -7.80 -22.96 2.41
C ASP A 177 -7.58 -21.81 1.40
N GLY A 178 -8.46 -21.71 0.42
CA GLY A 178 -8.42 -20.67 -0.64
C GLY A 178 -7.62 -21.03 -1.89
N GLU A 179 -6.87 -22.14 -1.89
CA GLU A 179 -6.11 -22.63 -3.04
C GLU A 179 -6.97 -23.44 -4.03
N GLY A 180 -8.10 -23.99 -3.58
CA GLY A 180 -8.87 -24.92 -4.39
C GLY A 180 -10.02 -25.62 -3.69
N PHE A 181 -10.59 -26.59 -4.40
CA PHE A 181 -11.56 -27.56 -3.88
C PHE A 181 -11.13 -28.98 -4.23
N ALA A 182 -11.32 -29.91 -3.29
CA ALA A 182 -11.23 -31.34 -3.54
C ALA A 182 -12.64 -31.94 -3.58
N TRP A 183 -13.04 -32.46 -4.74
CA TRP A 183 -14.36 -33.02 -4.97
C TRP A 183 -14.29 -34.55 -5.05
N THR A 184 -14.95 -35.22 -4.12
CA THR A 184 -15.00 -36.69 -4.08
C THR A 184 -16.16 -37.20 -4.91
N THR A 185 -15.90 -38.16 -5.79
CA THR A 185 -16.85 -38.76 -6.73
C THR A 185 -16.85 -40.28 -6.58
N GLU A 186 -17.94 -40.95 -6.93
CA GLU A 186 -18.05 -42.41 -6.75
C GLU A 186 -17.30 -43.23 -7.81
N ASP A 187 -17.00 -42.63 -8.96
CA ASP A 187 -16.43 -43.29 -10.14
C ASP A 187 -15.27 -42.50 -10.76
N GLY A 188 -14.71 -41.55 -10.01
CA GLY A 188 -13.63 -40.68 -10.48
C GLY A 188 -14.05 -39.69 -11.56
N THR A 189 -15.34 -39.43 -11.75
CA THR A 189 -15.82 -38.44 -12.73
C THR A 189 -16.78 -37.46 -12.07
N LEU A 190 -16.50 -36.16 -12.23
CA LEU A 190 -17.41 -35.09 -11.84
C LEU A 190 -18.45 -34.90 -12.95
N HIS A 191 -19.54 -35.66 -12.87
CA HIS A 191 -20.62 -35.65 -13.86
C HIS A 191 -21.33 -34.30 -13.94
N GLY A 192 -21.64 -33.88 -15.17
CA GLY A 192 -22.35 -32.64 -15.45
C GLY A 192 -21.43 -31.50 -15.91
N SER A 193 -22.02 -30.32 -16.11
CA SER A 193 -21.30 -29.14 -16.60
C SER A 193 -20.72 -28.37 -15.42
N ALA A 194 -19.40 -28.30 -15.35
CA ALA A 194 -18.67 -27.57 -14.32
C ALA A 194 -18.32 -26.15 -14.78
N TRP A 195 -18.44 -25.20 -13.85
CA TRP A 195 -18.20 -23.77 -14.06
C TRP A 195 -17.39 -23.23 -12.89
N VAL A 196 -16.45 -22.34 -13.17
CA VAL A 196 -15.82 -21.52 -12.13
C VAL A 196 -16.52 -20.16 -12.05
N MET A 197 -16.85 -19.75 -10.83
CA MET A 197 -17.53 -18.51 -10.52
C MET A 197 -16.63 -17.62 -9.68
N PHE A 198 -16.46 -16.36 -10.07
CA PHE A 198 -15.72 -15.40 -9.27
C PHE A 198 -16.19 -13.97 -9.54
N THR A 199 -15.94 -13.08 -8.59
CA THR A 199 -16.23 -11.65 -8.73
C THR A 199 -14.91 -10.89 -8.72
N LEU A 200 -14.78 -9.91 -9.60
CA LEU A 200 -13.70 -8.93 -9.55
C LEU A 200 -14.23 -7.58 -9.07
N THR A 201 -13.42 -6.90 -8.28
CA THR A 201 -13.57 -5.49 -7.92
C THR A 201 -12.34 -4.70 -8.30
N ASP A 202 -12.58 -3.45 -8.65
CA ASP A 202 -11.60 -2.51 -9.14
C ASP A 202 -11.91 -1.13 -8.56
N ASN A 203 -10.87 -0.33 -8.28
CA ASN A 203 -11.03 1.01 -7.75
C ASN A 203 -11.38 2.04 -8.83
N HIS A 204 -11.25 1.69 -10.12
CA HIS A 204 -11.63 2.54 -11.25
C HIS A 204 -12.87 2.01 -11.99
N GLU A 205 -12.72 0.97 -12.81
CA GLU A 205 -13.81 0.45 -13.66
C GLU A 205 -13.56 -1.02 -14.04
N VAL A 206 -14.34 -1.94 -13.45
CA VAL A 206 -14.10 -3.37 -13.66
C VAL A 206 -14.32 -3.79 -15.12
N SER A 207 -15.14 -3.05 -15.88
CA SER A 207 -15.45 -3.39 -17.26
C SER A 207 -14.29 -3.24 -18.25
N GLU A 208 -13.25 -2.49 -17.90
CA GLU A 208 -12.05 -2.28 -18.72
C GLU A 208 -11.01 -3.42 -18.57
N ASN A 209 -11.20 -4.31 -17.60
CA ASN A 209 -10.32 -5.45 -17.37
C ASN A 209 -10.45 -6.51 -18.46
N ASN A 210 -9.32 -6.92 -19.04
CA ASN A 210 -9.20 -8.11 -19.87
C ASN A 210 -8.96 -9.32 -18.97
N VAL A 211 -9.90 -10.26 -18.98
CA VAL A 211 -9.82 -11.48 -18.17
C VAL A 211 -9.66 -12.67 -19.09
N GLU A 212 -8.55 -13.38 -18.94
CA GLU A 212 -8.28 -14.64 -19.63
C GLU A 212 -8.26 -15.77 -18.60
N VAL A 213 -9.00 -16.85 -18.88
CA VAL A 213 -9.00 -18.04 -18.04
C VAL A 213 -8.47 -19.23 -18.81
N ARG A 214 -7.50 -19.92 -18.21
CA ARG A 214 -6.82 -21.07 -18.78
C ARG A 214 -7.03 -22.27 -17.88
N LEU A 215 -7.31 -23.41 -18.48
CA LEU A 215 -7.46 -24.68 -17.78
C LEU A 215 -6.37 -25.64 -18.24
N SER A 216 -5.78 -26.34 -17.29
CA SER A 216 -4.84 -27.44 -17.55
C SER A 216 -5.10 -28.59 -16.60
N SER A 217 -4.78 -29.80 -17.02
CA SER A 217 -4.93 -31.01 -16.21
C SER A 217 -3.57 -31.64 -15.95
N ASN A 218 -3.38 -32.23 -14.78
CA ASN A 218 -2.18 -33.04 -14.50
C ASN A 218 -2.07 -34.29 -15.40
N ALA A 219 -3.19 -34.78 -15.94
CA ALA A 219 -3.23 -35.89 -16.87
C ALA A 219 -2.76 -35.49 -18.29
N ASP A 220 -2.89 -34.21 -18.65
CA ASP A 220 -2.35 -33.63 -19.88
C ASP A 220 -1.64 -32.29 -19.60
N PRO A 221 -0.38 -32.33 -19.08
CA PRO A 221 0.34 -31.13 -18.67
C PRO A 221 0.69 -30.16 -19.81
N LEU A 222 0.58 -30.61 -21.06
CA LEU A 222 0.85 -29.80 -22.26
C LEU A 222 -0.45 -29.27 -22.90
N GLY A 223 -1.60 -29.80 -22.50
CA GLY A 223 -2.93 -29.38 -22.93
C GLY A 223 -3.47 -28.23 -22.08
N THR A 224 -2.93 -27.02 -22.26
CA THR A 224 -3.57 -25.80 -21.74
C THR A 224 -4.65 -25.33 -22.70
N VAL A 225 -5.88 -25.20 -22.22
CA VAL A 225 -7.04 -24.72 -22.99
C VAL A 225 -7.42 -23.33 -22.52
N LEU A 226 -7.57 -22.40 -23.47
CA LEU A 226 -8.15 -21.08 -23.20
C LEU A 226 -9.68 -21.23 -23.16
N LEU A 227 -10.29 -20.86 -22.05
CA LEU A 227 -11.73 -20.98 -21.84
C LEU A 227 -12.45 -19.69 -22.23
N PRO A 228 -13.66 -19.77 -22.83
CA PRO A 228 -14.46 -18.60 -23.12
C PRO A 228 -14.95 -17.98 -21.80
N VAL A 229 -14.69 -16.69 -21.62
CA VAL A 229 -15.18 -15.93 -20.46
C VAL A 229 -16.51 -15.29 -20.84
N GLU A 230 -17.61 -15.81 -20.29
CA GLU A 230 -18.96 -15.33 -20.59
C GLU A 230 -19.57 -14.56 -19.42
N THR A 231 -20.53 -13.69 -19.76
CA THR A 231 -21.37 -13.03 -18.76
C THR A 231 -22.42 -14.01 -18.23
N VAL A 232 -22.66 -13.94 -16.93
CA VAL A 232 -23.58 -14.76 -16.11
C VAL A 232 -24.79 -15.36 -16.88
N PRO A 233 -24.90 -16.69 -17.00
CA PRO A 233 -26.08 -17.37 -17.55
C PRO A 233 -27.35 -17.08 -16.74
N SER A 234 -28.54 -17.30 -17.34
CA SER A 234 -29.85 -16.98 -16.73
C SER A 234 -30.08 -17.64 -15.37
N GLU A 235 -29.48 -18.81 -15.16
CA GLU A 235 -29.58 -19.62 -13.96
C GLU A 235 -28.81 -18.99 -12.78
N PHE A 236 -27.82 -18.15 -13.09
CA PHE A 236 -26.90 -17.52 -12.12
C PHE A 236 -27.20 -16.04 -11.89
N THR A 237 -28.22 -15.46 -12.55
CA THR A 237 -28.51 -14.01 -12.44
C THR A 237 -28.85 -13.56 -11.03
N ASN A 238 -29.44 -14.43 -10.21
CA ASN A 238 -29.77 -14.13 -8.81
C ASN A 238 -28.53 -14.06 -7.90
N LEU A 239 -27.40 -14.62 -8.35
CA LEU A 239 -26.12 -14.56 -7.66
C LEU A 239 -25.31 -13.33 -8.10
N SER A 240 -25.64 -12.73 -9.24
CA SER A 240 -24.87 -11.63 -9.80
C SER A 240 -25.23 -10.25 -9.23
N ARG A 241 -24.23 -9.54 -8.72
CA ARG A 241 -24.25 -8.10 -8.52
C ARG A 241 -23.30 -7.47 -9.53
N SER A 242 -23.84 -6.88 -10.59
CA SER A 242 -23.04 -6.10 -11.53
C SER A 242 -23.30 -4.62 -11.30
N ASP A 243 -22.29 -3.93 -10.77
CA ASP A 243 -22.21 -2.47 -10.72
C ASP A 243 -20.83 -2.03 -11.23
N ALA A 244 -20.54 -0.73 -11.26
CA ALA A 244 -19.28 -0.21 -11.84
C ALA A 244 -18.02 -0.74 -11.13
N GLU A 245 -18.16 -1.10 -9.85
CA GLU A 245 -17.05 -1.53 -8.99
C GLU A 245 -16.96 -3.06 -8.85
N HIS A 246 -17.99 -3.81 -9.30
CA HIS A 246 -18.06 -5.26 -9.12
C HIS A 246 -18.59 -5.96 -10.37
N ARG A 247 -17.88 -7.00 -10.81
CA ARG A 247 -18.30 -7.82 -11.96
C ARG A 247 -18.13 -9.30 -11.70
N TRP A 248 -19.19 -10.04 -11.99
CA TRP A 248 -19.22 -11.50 -11.90
C TRP A 248 -18.78 -12.13 -13.21
N PHE A 249 -17.97 -13.18 -13.08
CA PHE A 249 -17.47 -13.99 -14.18
C PHE A 249 -17.93 -15.43 -13.97
N LEU A 250 -18.42 -16.04 -15.05
CA LEU A 250 -18.65 -17.47 -15.14
C LEU A 250 -17.86 -18.02 -16.31
N VAL A 251 -17.08 -19.06 -16.04
CA VAL A 251 -16.24 -19.69 -17.04
C VAL A 251 -16.48 -21.19 -17.04
N PRO A 252 -16.89 -21.79 -18.17
CA PRO A 252 -17.14 -23.22 -18.25
C PRO A 252 -15.80 -23.96 -18.18
N LEU A 253 -15.68 -24.90 -17.25
CA LEU A 253 -14.52 -25.79 -17.12
C LEU A 253 -14.64 -27.00 -18.07
N GLY A 254 -15.88 -27.36 -18.44
CA GLY A 254 -16.18 -28.49 -19.30
C GLY A 254 -17.23 -29.41 -18.69
N ASP A 255 -17.52 -30.49 -19.40
CA ASP A 255 -18.45 -31.54 -18.97
C ASP A 255 -17.67 -32.77 -18.53
N ASP A 256 -18.19 -33.48 -17.52
CA ASP A 256 -17.71 -34.79 -17.07
C ASP A 256 -16.19 -34.81 -16.79
N LEU A 257 -15.74 -33.92 -15.90
CA LEU A 257 -14.32 -33.78 -15.57
C LEU A 257 -13.80 -35.06 -14.89
N VAL A 258 -12.81 -35.70 -15.53
CA VAL A 258 -12.21 -36.94 -15.04
C VAL A 258 -11.28 -36.71 -13.85
N GLU A 259 -11.00 -37.80 -13.13
CA GLU A 259 -10.11 -37.88 -11.98
C GLU A 259 -8.77 -37.21 -12.27
N GLY A 260 -8.32 -36.39 -11.33
CA GLY A 260 -7.06 -35.67 -11.44
C GLY A 260 -7.12 -34.27 -10.85
N ARG A 261 -5.98 -33.59 -10.94
CA ARG A 261 -5.84 -32.19 -10.55
C ARG A 261 -6.00 -31.31 -11.78
N TRP A 262 -6.98 -30.43 -11.72
CA TRP A 262 -7.23 -29.39 -12.68
C TRP A 262 -6.74 -28.06 -12.13
N THR A 263 -5.90 -27.35 -12.90
CA THR A 263 -5.40 -26.02 -12.55
C THR A 263 -6.10 -24.99 -13.42
N ILE A 264 -6.79 -24.07 -12.76
CA ILE A 264 -7.48 -22.92 -13.33
C ILE A 264 -6.59 -21.70 -13.10
N THR A 265 -6.08 -21.12 -14.17
CA THR A 265 -5.29 -19.88 -14.13
C THR A 265 -6.14 -18.75 -14.64
N VAL A 266 -6.35 -17.73 -13.82
CA VAL A 266 -7.06 -16.50 -14.17
C VAL A 266 -6.05 -15.37 -14.29
N ASP A 267 -5.82 -14.92 -15.51
CA ASP A 267 -4.98 -13.79 -15.84
C ASP A 267 -5.86 -12.55 -16.06
N ILE A 268 -5.59 -11.50 -15.30
CA ILE A 268 -6.29 -10.22 -15.35
C ILE A 268 -5.28 -9.17 -15.81
N GLU A 269 -5.61 -8.48 -16.88
CA GLU A 269 -4.83 -7.38 -17.43
C GLU A 269 -5.69 -6.13 -17.56
N GLU A 270 -5.19 -5.01 -17.08
CA GLU A 270 -5.88 -3.73 -17.08
C GLU A 270 -4.94 -2.62 -17.55
N GLN A 271 -5.46 -1.70 -18.37
CA GLN A 271 -4.72 -0.52 -18.80
C GLN A 271 -4.77 0.57 -17.72
N GLY A 272 -3.93 0.43 -16.71
CA GLY A 272 -3.79 1.44 -15.68
C GLY A 272 -3.03 2.70 -16.11
N SER A 273 -2.83 3.59 -15.14
CA SER A 273 -2.13 4.86 -15.27
C SER A 273 -1.10 5.05 -14.14
N PRO A 274 0.20 4.86 -14.39
CA PRO A 274 0.85 4.87 -15.72
C PRO A 274 1.21 3.50 -16.30
N TRP A 275 0.97 2.41 -15.59
CA TRP A 275 1.40 1.07 -15.99
C TRP A 275 0.22 0.22 -16.47
N VAL A 276 0.54 -0.82 -17.23
CA VAL A 276 -0.38 -1.96 -17.39
C VAL A 276 -0.33 -2.75 -16.10
N ASN A 277 -1.48 -2.89 -15.46
CA ASN A 277 -1.64 -3.60 -14.21
C ASN A 277 -2.00 -5.05 -14.54
N THR A 278 -1.27 -6.01 -13.97
CA THR A 278 -1.52 -7.45 -14.20
C THR A 278 -1.68 -8.17 -12.89
N ARG A 279 -2.61 -9.12 -12.81
CA ARG A 279 -2.77 -10.02 -11.68
C ARG A 279 -3.07 -11.43 -12.15
N VAL A 280 -2.47 -12.41 -11.48
CA VAL A 280 -2.66 -13.83 -11.80
C VAL A 280 -3.16 -14.54 -10.56
N TYR A 281 -4.23 -15.31 -10.71
CA TYR A 281 -4.72 -16.24 -9.72
C TYR A 281 -4.56 -17.66 -10.24
N GLU A 282 -4.10 -18.55 -9.38
CA GLU A 282 -4.00 -19.98 -9.67
C GLU A 282 -4.86 -20.72 -8.65
N TRP A 283 -5.83 -21.49 -9.16
CA TRP A 283 -6.78 -22.26 -8.37
C TRP A 283 -6.76 -23.72 -8.78
N HIS A 284 -7.11 -24.60 -7.85
CA HIS A 284 -7.11 -26.05 -8.09
C HIS A 284 -8.49 -26.67 -7.88
N LEU A 285 -8.83 -27.62 -8.74
CA LEU A 285 -9.93 -28.57 -8.56
C LEU A 285 -9.35 -29.98 -8.60
N ASP A 286 -9.37 -30.66 -7.46
CA ASP A 286 -8.97 -32.06 -7.35
C ASP A 286 -10.21 -32.95 -7.44
N VAL A 287 -10.38 -33.68 -8.54
CA VAL A 287 -11.44 -34.70 -8.69
C VAL A 287 -10.86 -36.03 -8.20
N ILE A 288 -11.48 -36.61 -7.16
CA ILE A 288 -10.98 -37.80 -6.45
C ILE A 288 -12.00 -38.93 -6.57
N ASP A 289 -11.55 -40.14 -6.96
CA ASP A 289 -12.36 -41.36 -6.86
C ASP A 289 -12.37 -41.87 -5.42
N GLN A 290 -13.55 -42.02 -4.82
CA GLN A 290 -13.71 -42.57 -3.47
C GLN A 290 -13.29 -44.05 -3.36
N ARG A 291 -13.20 -44.77 -4.49
CA ARG A 291 -12.84 -46.19 -4.55
C ARG A 291 -11.32 -46.43 -4.57
N ALA A 292 -10.52 -45.41 -4.88
CA ALA A 292 -9.06 -45.48 -4.98
C ALA A 292 -8.37 -45.36 -3.60
#